data_AF-A0A4V2A1K4-F1
#
_entry.id   AF-A0A4V2A1K4-F1
#
_cell.length_a   1.000
_cell.length_b   1.000
_cell.length_c   1.000
_cell.angle_alpha   90.00
_cell.angle_beta   90.00
_cell.angle_gamma   90.00
#
_symmetry.space_group_name_H-M   'P 1'
#
loop_
_entity.id
_entity.type
_entity.pdbx_description
1 polymer ?
#
loop_
_entity_poly.entity_id
_entity_poly.type
_entity_poly.pdbx_seq_one_letter_code
_entity_poly.pdbx_strand_id
1 'polypeptide(L)'
;PLDTTGFGATFWTDIVDRYVGSPELDAVVFVNMWGEGDDSPMYRRLIDDVAVAARRFGKPVAIAAGAGPVGAYAQEVIGSDGSVALGYGLRGTLRGLHTMGTFVRDRETPRPPADAVTPVPRPPGPLPDTGEGRKFLPFTQAMALLDRFGIPTAPHCTVDTGQKVEPGFAGPYAVKLADVPHRTELGAIALDVGRDDLERAVADMRAIAQQHGLPETVAIQPMTAARGELLVGIEGRSELGPMVVLGIGGILVEVLERVGGRPAPLTHTDAVALIDEFRDLRLMHGYRGSEPWHLAQLADLLVGFGHLAAACHGWIESLDVNPLLVTEDGLVAVDALCIVRDTEGIR
;
A
#
# COMPACT_ATOMS: atom_id res chain seq x y z
N PRO A 1 8.91 -32.37 8.00
CA PRO A 1 8.26 -31.76 9.18
C PRO A 1 8.24 -32.79 10.30
N LEU A 2 8.80 -32.45 11.47
CA LEU A 2 8.74 -33.31 12.65
C LEU A 2 7.61 -32.81 13.55
N ASP A 3 6.65 -33.68 13.86
CA ASP A 3 5.61 -33.39 14.85
C ASP A 3 6.07 -33.92 16.21
N THR A 4 6.26 -33.01 17.17
CA THR A 4 6.68 -33.33 18.54
C THR A 4 5.53 -33.24 19.53
N THR A 5 4.29 -33.11 19.05
CA THR A 5 3.09 -33.01 19.89
C THR A 5 2.96 -34.26 20.76
N GLY A 6 2.81 -34.06 22.08
CA GLY A 6 2.63 -35.15 23.04
C GLY A 6 3.93 -35.78 23.59
N PHE A 7 5.12 -35.41 23.10
CA PHE A 7 6.40 -35.93 23.62
C PHE A 7 6.91 -35.20 24.88
N GLY A 8 6.24 -34.12 25.31
CA GLY A 8 6.65 -33.29 26.45
C GLY A 8 7.92 -32.47 26.18
N ALA A 9 8.16 -31.42 26.97
CA ALA A 9 9.33 -30.53 26.82
C ALA A 9 10.68 -31.19 27.15
N THR A 10 10.68 -32.46 27.57
CA THR A 10 11.84 -33.18 28.12
C THR A 10 12.97 -33.36 27.11
N PHE A 11 12.66 -33.46 25.81
CA PHE A 11 13.64 -33.68 24.74
C PHE A 11 13.82 -32.46 23.83
N TRP A 12 13.23 -31.31 24.19
CA TRP A 12 13.24 -30.14 23.30
C TRP A 12 14.66 -29.68 22.96
N THR A 13 15.50 -29.52 23.97
CA THR A 13 16.89 -29.06 23.79
C THR A 13 17.64 -29.98 22.81
N ASP A 14 17.48 -31.30 22.94
CA ASP A 14 18.14 -32.28 22.06
C ASP A 14 17.60 -32.21 20.61
N ILE A 15 16.29 -31.98 20.45
CA ILE A 15 15.65 -31.83 19.14
C ILE A 15 16.18 -30.55 18.46
N VAL A 16 16.16 -29.41 19.16
CA VAL A 16 16.66 -28.14 18.64
C VAL A 16 18.13 -28.28 18.25
N ASP A 17 18.96 -28.83 19.15
CA ASP A 17 20.38 -28.99 18.92
C ASP A 17 20.68 -29.89 17.71
N ARG A 18 19.92 -30.98 17.55
CA ARG A 18 20.12 -31.91 16.44
C ARG A 18 19.69 -31.32 15.10
N TYR A 19 18.56 -30.62 15.06
CA TYR A 19 18.04 -30.05 13.81
C TYR A 19 18.82 -28.80 13.39
N VAL A 20 19.04 -27.86 14.30
CA VAL A 20 19.84 -26.67 14.01
C VAL A 20 21.28 -27.09 13.73
N GLY A 21 21.86 -28.01 14.49
CA GLY A 21 23.21 -28.52 14.24
C GLY A 21 23.39 -29.39 13.00
N SER A 22 22.32 -29.87 12.35
CA SER A 22 22.41 -30.83 11.24
C SER A 22 23.02 -30.20 10.00
N PRO A 23 24.16 -30.68 9.45
CA PRO A 23 24.76 -30.12 8.24
C PRO A 23 23.88 -30.27 6.99
N GLU A 24 22.82 -31.08 7.04
CA GLU A 24 21.86 -31.27 5.94
C GLU A 24 20.80 -30.16 5.85
N LEU A 25 20.72 -29.29 6.88
CA LEU A 25 19.73 -28.22 6.97
C LEU A 25 20.42 -26.85 6.97
N ASP A 26 20.08 -26.02 5.98
CA ASP A 26 20.58 -24.64 5.89
C ASP A 26 19.83 -23.67 6.80
N ALA A 27 18.55 -23.95 7.07
CA ALA A 27 17.71 -23.17 7.96
C ALA A 27 16.63 -24.07 8.61
N VAL A 28 16.11 -23.63 9.75
CA VAL A 28 15.05 -24.36 10.48
C VAL A 28 13.87 -23.43 10.74
N VAL A 29 12.66 -23.92 10.50
CA VAL A 29 11.42 -23.24 10.89
C VAL A 29 10.77 -24.01 12.02
N PHE A 30 10.70 -23.40 13.19
CA PHE A 30 9.97 -23.93 14.33
C PHE A 30 8.54 -23.40 14.31
N VAL A 31 7.57 -24.31 14.31
CA VAL A 31 6.15 -23.98 14.39
C VAL A 31 5.69 -24.26 15.80
N ASN A 32 5.13 -23.26 16.47
CA ASN A 32 4.61 -23.40 17.82
C ASN A 32 3.21 -22.76 17.91
N MET A 33 2.47 -23.11 18.96
CA MET A 33 1.10 -22.62 19.20
C MET A 33 1.03 -21.70 20.43
N TRP A 34 2.11 -21.01 20.76
CA TRP A 34 2.14 -20.08 21.91
C TRP A 34 1.86 -18.65 21.47
N GLY A 35 1.37 -17.84 22.40
CA GLY A 35 1.00 -16.44 22.15
C GLY A 35 1.25 -15.57 23.39
N GLU A 36 0.90 -14.30 23.24
CA GLU A 36 1.12 -13.26 24.24
C GLU A 36 0.44 -13.63 25.58
N GLY A 37 1.21 -13.59 26.68
CA GLY A 37 0.75 -13.97 28.02
C GLY A 37 1.11 -15.39 28.46
N ASP A 38 1.62 -16.27 27.58
CA ASP A 38 2.22 -17.54 27.97
C ASP A 38 3.68 -17.35 28.40
N ASP A 39 3.87 -16.76 29.59
CA ASP A 39 5.18 -16.51 30.20
C ASP A 39 5.71 -17.70 31.02
N SER A 40 5.21 -18.90 30.74
CA SER A 40 5.58 -20.08 31.51
C SER A 40 7.11 -20.32 31.44
N PRO A 41 7.75 -20.78 32.52
CA PRO A 41 9.19 -21.12 32.51
C PRO A 41 9.55 -22.12 31.40
N MET A 42 8.59 -22.96 31.03
CA MET A 42 8.69 -23.86 29.90
C MET A 42 8.82 -23.06 28.59
N TYR A 43 7.88 -22.17 28.28
CA TYR A 43 7.91 -21.33 27.07
C TYR A 43 9.24 -20.58 26.91
N ARG A 44 9.70 -19.94 27.98
CA ARG A 44 10.95 -19.18 28.00
C ARG A 44 12.16 -20.04 27.63
N ARG A 45 12.26 -21.23 28.26
CA ARG A 45 13.31 -22.19 27.94
C ARG A 45 13.28 -22.64 26.49
N LEU A 46 12.08 -22.82 25.92
CA LEU A 46 11.96 -23.32 24.55
C LEU A 46 12.49 -22.28 23.54
N ILE A 47 12.23 -20.99 23.78
CA ILE A 47 12.78 -19.88 23.00
C ILE A 47 14.28 -19.73 23.20
N ASP A 48 14.75 -19.81 24.46
CA ASP A 48 16.17 -19.71 24.79
C ASP A 48 16.98 -20.79 24.07
N ASP A 49 16.52 -22.05 24.12
CA ASP A 49 17.21 -23.17 23.49
C ASP A 49 17.35 -22.95 21.98
N VAL A 50 16.32 -22.40 21.33
CA VAL A 50 16.37 -22.05 19.90
C VAL A 50 17.37 -20.93 19.63
N ALA A 51 17.34 -19.84 20.41
CA ALA A 51 18.25 -18.71 20.23
C ALA A 51 19.71 -19.13 20.48
N VAL A 52 19.97 -19.93 21.53
CA VAL A 52 21.29 -20.47 21.84
C VAL A 52 21.80 -21.37 20.72
N ALA A 53 20.97 -22.27 20.20
CA ALA A 53 21.37 -23.16 19.11
C ALA A 53 21.62 -22.38 17.82
N ALA A 54 20.75 -21.43 17.46
CA ALA A 54 20.92 -20.59 16.27
C ALA A 54 22.25 -19.85 16.28
N ARG A 55 22.60 -19.23 17.42
CA ARG A 55 23.89 -18.55 17.64
C ARG A 55 25.07 -19.52 17.60
N ARG A 56 24.96 -20.65 18.31
CA ARG A 56 26.04 -21.64 18.43
C ARG A 56 26.42 -22.25 17.08
N PHE A 57 25.43 -22.53 16.24
CA PHE A 57 25.64 -23.17 14.94
C PHE A 57 25.71 -22.18 13.78
N GLY A 58 25.42 -20.89 14.02
CA GLY A 58 25.47 -19.84 13.00
C GLY A 58 24.44 -20.03 11.88
N LYS A 59 23.26 -20.59 12.21
CA LYS A 59 22.23 -20.89 11.21
C LYS A 59 20.97 -20.07 11.41
N PRO A 60 20.37 -19.56 10.33
CA PRO A 60 19.09 -18.87 10.41
C PRO A 60 18.00 -19.78 10.93
N VAL A 61 17.26 -19.30 11.93
CA VAL A 61 16.08 -19.96 12.46
C VAL A 61 14.89 -19.01 12.39
N ALA A 62 13.72 -19.52 11.99
CA ALA A 62 12.47 -18.77 12.05
C ALA A 62 11.50 -19.43 13.04
N ILE A 63 10.87 -18.63 13.90
CA ILE A 63 9.79 -19.08 14.78
C ILE A 63 8.46 -18.60 14.20
N ALA A 64 7.60 -19.55 13.84
CA ALA A 64 6.26 -19.34 13.32
C ALA A 64 5.22 -19.47 14.43
N ALA A 65 4.88 -18.35 15.08
CA ALA A 65 3.98 -18.31 16.22
C ALA A 65 2.51 -18.41 15.83
N GLY A 66 1.88 -19.56 16.10
CA GLY A 66 0.52 -19.90 15.66
C GLY A 66 -0.63 -19.34 16.52
N ALA A 67 -0.38 -18.87 17.75
CA ALA A 67 -1.43 -18.39 18.66
C ALA A 67 -1.42 -16.88 18.92
N GLY A 68 -0.64 -16.10 18.16
CA GLY A 68 -0.60 -14.64 18.25
C GLY A 68 0.82 -14.10 18.36
N PRO A 69 0.97 -12.81 18.73
CA PRO A 69 2.28 -12.19 19.00
C PRO A 69 3.04 -12.97 20.08
N VAL A 70 4.37 -13.02 19.98
CA VAL A 70 5.23 -13.84 20.86
C VAL A 70 5.63 -13.16 22.18
N GLY A 71 5.01 -12.03 22.54
CA GLY A 71 5.26 -11.29 23.78
C GLY A 71 6.66 -10.66 23.87
N ALA A 72 6.87 -9.82 24.90
CA ALA A 72 8.11 -9.05 25.08
C ALA A 72 9.35 -9.92 25.29
N TYR A 73 9.22 -11.07 25.97
CA TYR A 73 10.33 -11.98 26.24
C TYR A 73 10.99 -12.51 24.98
N ALA A 74 10.18 -12.95 24.01
CA ALA A 74 10.70 -13.46 22.75
C ALA A 74 11.48 -12.37 22.01
N GLN A 75 10.95 -11.14 21.98
CA GLN A 75 11.62 -10.00 21.35
C GLN A 75 12.97 -9.66 22.02
N GLU A 76 13.05 -9.77 23.35
CA GLU A 76 14.26 -9.51 24.12
C GLU A 76 15.34 -10.58 23.92
N VAL A 77 14.97 -11.86 24.04
CA VAL A 77 15.92 -12.99 23.94
C VAL A 77 16.44 -13.18 22.52
N ILE A 78 15.58 -12.97 21.53
CA ILE A 78 15.92 -13.04 20.10
C ILE A 78 16.67 -11.77 19.65
N GLY A 79 16.77 -10.77 20.54
CA GLY A 79 17.31 -9.45 20.29
C GLY A 79 18.63 -9.38 19.51
N SER A 80 18.55 -8.64 18.40
CA SER A 80 19.57 -7.85 17.69
C SER A 80 20.67 -8.52 16.85
N ASP A 81 21.02 -9.79 17.08
CA ASP A 81 22.10 -10.42 16.28
C ASP A 81 21.66 -10.99 14.93
N GLY A 82 20.35 -11.01 14.67
CA GLY A 82 19.77 -11.48 13.41
C GLY A 82 19.78 -13.00 13.24
N SER A 83 20.11 -13.78 14.27
CA SER A 83 20.17 -15.25 14.20
C SER A 83 18.80 -15.93 14.19
N VAL A 84 17.79 -15.31 14.80
CA VAL A 84 16.42 -15.81 14.84
C VAL A 84 15.44 -14.76 14.31
N ALA A 85 14.56 -15.16 13.39
CA ALA A 85 13.47 -14.36 12.86
C ALA A 85 12.14 -14.75 13.52
N LEU A 86 11.35 -13.76 13.91
CA LEU A 86 10.00 -13.96 14.45
C LEU A 86 8.97 -13.72 13.35
N GLY A 87 8.13 -14.72 13.09
CA GLY A 87 7.05 -14.62 12.14
C GLY A 87 5.68 -14.68 12.80
N TYR A 88 4.71 -14.04 12.16
CA TYR A 88 3.31 -13.98 12.60
C TYR A 88 2.51 -15.12 11.97
N GLY A 89 2.37 -16.23 12.71
CA GLY A 89 1.72 -17.43 12.22
C GLY A 89 2.52 -18.17 11.15
N LEU A 90 2.11 -19.41 10.87
CA LEU A 90 2.78 -20.24 9.85
C LEU A 90 2.72 -19.61 8.46
N ARG A 91 1.54 -19.11 8.05
CA ARG A 91 1.36 -18.50 6.72
C ARG A 91 2.21 -17.24 6.55
N GLY A 92 2.20 -16.33 7.53
CA GLY A 92 3.00 -15.11 7.49
C GLY A 92 4.49 -15.40 7.43
N THR A 93 4.96 -16.36 8.24
CA THR A 93 6.36 -16.78 8.27
C THR A 93 6.80 -17.39 6.93
N LEU A 94 6.03 -18.33 6.38
CA LEU A 94 6.35 -18.95 5.10
C LEU A 94 6.32 -17.94 3.95
N ARG A 95 5.38 -16.99 3.97
CA ARG A 95 5.33 -15.89 3.00
C ARG A 95 6.59 -15.02 3.10
N GLY A 96 7.01 -14.63 4.31
CA GLY A 96 8.23 -13.85 4.53
C GLY A 96 9.48 -14.58 4.03
N LEU A 97 9.64 -15.86 4.35
CA LEU A 97 10.75 -16.68 3.85
C LEU A 97 10.74 -16.83 2.33
N HIS A 98 9.55 -17.02 1.73
CA HIS A 98 9.40 -17.05 0.29
C HIS A 98 9.84 -15.72 -0.35
N THR A 99 9.37 -14.59 0.18
CA THR A 99 9.74 -13.24 -0.27
C THR A 99 11.23 -12.97 -0.13
N MET A 100 11.86 -13.40 0.96
CA MET A 100 13.31 -13.27 1.12
C MET A 100 14.06 -14.15 0.10
N GLY A 101 13.58 -15.36 -0.14
CA GLY A 101 14.16 -16.25 -1.16
C GLY A 101 13.99 -15.71 -2.59
N THR A 102 12.88 -15.06 -2.92
CA THR A 102 12.73 -14.37 -4.21
C THR A 102 13.65 -13.17 -4.28
N PHE A 103 13.74 -12.34 -3.24
CA PHE A 103 14.65 -11.19 -3.20
C PHE A 103 16.12 -11.59 -3.40
N VAL A 104 16.60 -12.63 -2.71
CA VAL A 104 17.99 -13.10 -2.84
C VAL A 104 18.26 -13.63 -4.25
N ARG A 105 17.35 -14.40 -4.84
CA ARG A 105 17.49 -14.90 -6.22
C ARG A 105 17.45 -13.77 -7.25
N ASP A 106 16.52 -12.83 -7.09
CA ASP A 106 16.39 -11.68 -7.98
C ASP A 106 17.64 -10.78 -7.91
N ARG A 107 18.31 -10.72 -6.76
CA ARG A 107 19.57 -9.98 -6.58
C ARG A 107 20.73 -10.57 -7.41
N GLU A 108 20.69 -11.86 -7.76
CA GLU A 108 21.68 -12.49 -8.62
C GLU A 108 21.55 -12.04 -10.09
N THR A 109 20.40 -11.48 -10.48
CA THR A 109 20.19 -10.79 -11.76
C THR A 109 20.38 -9.29 -11.57
N PRO A 110 21.52 -8.69 -11.97
CA PRO A 110 21.72 -7.26 -11.84
C PRO A 110 20.69 -6.52 -12.69
N ARG A 111 19.74 -5.84 -12.04
CA ARG A 111 18.90 -4.84 -12.71
C ARG A 111 19.66 -3.51 -12.69
N PRO A 112 19.64 -2.74 -13.79
CA PRO A 112 20.17 -1.39 -13.75
C PRO A 112 19.44 -0.61 -12.66
N PRO A 113 20.17 0.12 -11.79
CA PRO A 113 19.52 0.96 -10.80
C PRO A 113 18.67 2.02 -11.52
N ALA A 114 17.51 2.34 -10.95
CA ALA A 114 16.73 3.47 -11.42
C ALA A 114 17.51 4.79 -11.20
N ASP A 115 17.21 5.79 -12.03
CA ASP A 115 17.91 7.06 -12.00
C ASP A 115 17.71 7.80 -10.67
N ALA A 116 18.73 8.56 -10.27
CA ALA A 116 18.62 9.40 -9.09
C ALA A 116 17.56 10.48 -9.31
N VAL A 117 16.59 10.55 -8.41
CA VAL A 117 15.49 11.51 -8.49
C VAL A 117 15.78 12.74 -7.63
N THR A 118 15.62 13.93 -8.21
CA THR A 118 15.80 15.18 -7.46
C THR A 118 14.62 15.38 -6.50
N PRO A 119 14.87 15.66 -5.21
CA PRO A 119 13.80 15.92 -4.26
C PRO A 119 12.92 17.11 -4.68
N VAL A 120 11.61 16.96 -4.51
CA VAL A 120 10.62 18.00 -4.79
C VAL A 120 10.02 18.48 -3.47
N PRO A 121 10.03 19.80 -3.18
CA PRO A 121 9.43 20.32 -1.96
C PRO A 121 7.90 20.15 -1.98
N ARG A 122 7.32 20.00 -0.79
CA ARG A 122 5.87 19.98 -0.60
C ARG A 122 5.25 21.28 -1.15
N PRO A 123 4.12 21.23 -1.86
CA PRO A 123 3.37 22.43 -2.21
C PRO A 123 3.04 23.28 -0.98
N PRO A 124 3.20 24.62 -1.05
CA PRO A 124 2.88 25.50 0.06
C PRO A 124 1.35 25.62 0.24
N GLY A 125 0.92 26.09 1.41
CA GLY A 125 -0.49 26.36 1.71
C GLY A 125 -1.00 25.58 2.93
N PRO A 126 -2.26 25.85 3.31
CA PRO A 126 -2.91 25.14 4.40
C PRO A 126 -3.10 23.67 4.04
N LEU A 127 -2.98 22.81 5.05
CA LEU A 127 -3.26 21.38 4.92
C LEU A 127 -4.52 21.07 5.73
N PRO A 128 -5.61 20.59 5.10
CA PRO A 128 -6.74 20.04 5.84
C PRO A 128 -6.33 18.83 6.69
N ASP A 129 -7.11 18.55 7.72
CA ASP A 129 -6.97 17.41 8.61
C ASP A 129 -8.01 16.35 8.26
N THR A 130 -7.64 15.06 8.34
CA THR A 130 -8.55 13.94 8.07
C THR A 130 -9.65 13.77 9.12
N GLY A 131 -9.57 14.50 10.24
CA GLY A 131 -10.38 14.27 11.45
C GLY A 131 -9.71 13.32 12.45
N GLU A 132 -8.62 12.67 12.03
CA GLU A 132 -7.83 11.73 12.84
C GLU A 132 -6.44 12.29 13.19
N GLY A 133 -6.21 13.58 12.95
CA GLY A 133 -4.92 14.23 13.21
C GLY A 133 -3.88 14.05 12.11
N ARG A 134 -4.26 13.46 10.96
CA ARG A 134 -3.37 13.35 9.78
C ARG A 134 -3.67 14.50 8.83
N LYS A 135 -2.62 15.09 8.27
CA LYS A 135 -2.73 16.20 7.31
C LYS A 135 -2.60 15.68 5.89
N PHE A 136 -3.30 16.30 4.95
CA PHE A 136 -3.24 15.90 3.55
C PHE A 136 -3.20 17.10 2.59
N LEU A 137 -2.75 16.87 1.36
CA LEU A 137 -2.80 17.90 0.32
C LEU A 137 -4.24 18.18 -0.11
N PRO A 138 -4.65 19.45 -0.28
CA PRO A 138 -5.90 19.78 -0.95
C PRO A 138 -6.03 19.11 -2.32
N PHE A 139 -7.26 18.83 -2.74
CA PHE A 139 -7.58 18.09 -3.97
C PHE A 139 -6.83 18.64 -5.19
N THR A 140 -6.87 19.96 -5.41
CA THR A 140 -6.20 20.59 -6.56
C THR A 140 -4.68 20.44 -6.52
N GLN A 141 -4.07 20.47 -5.33
CA GLN A 141 -2.65 20.25 -5.17
C GLN A 141 -2.27 18.78 -5.41
N ALA A 142 -3.10 17.84 -4.97
CA ALA A 142 -2.91 16.41 -5.24
C ALA A 142 -3.02 16.12 -6.75
N MET A 143 -4.04 16.65 -7.43
CA MET A 143 -4.18 16.49 -8.89
C MET A 143 -2.99 17.11 -9.65
N ALA A 144 -2.59 18.34 -9.31
CA ALA A 144 -1.44 18.99 -9.94
C ALA A 144 -0.11 18.25 -9.69
N LEU A 145 0.03 17.60 -8.52
CA LEU A 145 1.17 16.76 -8.23
C LEU A 145 1.20 15.52 -9.15
N LEU A 146 0.09 14.83 -9.33
CA LEU A 146 -0.01 13.70 -10.25
C LEU A 146 0.35 14.10 -11.69
N ASP A 147 -0.24 15.19 -12.19
CA ASP A 147 0.03 15.68 -13.55
C ASP A 147 1.52 16.01 -13.75
N ARG A 148 2.18 16.59 -12.74
CA ARG A 148 3.63 16.91 -12.78
C ARG A 148 4.50 15.68 -12.99
N PHE A 149 4.06 14.50 -12.54
CA PHE A 149 4.76 13.23 -12.71
C PHE A 149 4.20 12.38 -13.87
N GLY A 150 3.44 13.00 -14.78
CA GLY A 150 2.93 12.35 -15.99
C GLY A 150 1.76 11.41 -15.74
N ILE A 151 1.05 11.55 -14.62
CA ILE A 151 -0.13 10.77 -14.29
C ILE A 151 -1.37 11.59 -14.68
N PRO A 152 -2.10 11.22 -15.76
CA PRO A 152 -3.22 12.00 -16.25
C PRO A 152 -4.33 12.09 -15.20
N THR A 153 -4.77 13.32 -14.91
CA THR A 153 -5.95 13.56 -14.08
C THR A 153 -7.16 13.97 -14.91
N ALA A 154 -8.35 13.65 -14.41
CA ALA A 154 -9.58 14.09 -15.08
C ALA A 154 -9.71 15.62 -14.97
N PRO A 155 -10.21 16.29 -16.03
CA PRO A 155 -10.52 17.71 -15.98
C PRO A 155 -11.38 18.02 -14.77
N HIS A 156 -11.04 19.07 -14.03
CA HIS A 156 -11.75 19.42 -12.81
C HIS A 156 -11.90 20.93 -12.68
N CYS A 157 -12.90 21.32 -11.91
CA CYS A 157 -13.15 22.68 -11.46
C CYS A 157 -13.48 22.63 -9.97
N THR A 158 -12.88 23.51 -9.18
CA THR A 158 -13.26 23.70 -7.77
C THR A 158 -14.06 24.97 -7.61
N VAL A 159 -15.09 24.93 -6.76
CA VAL A 159 -15.98 26.06 -6.49
C VAL A 159 -16.03 26.35 -5.00
N ASP A 160 -15.43 27.46 -4.59
CA ASP A 160 -15.50 27.96 -3.22
C ASP A 160 -16.82 28.70 -2.94
N THR A 161 -17.13 28.92 -1.66
CA THR A 161 -18.34 29.62 -1.22
C THR A 161 -18.47 31.00 -1.89
N GLY A 162 -19.62 31.24 -2.52
CA GLY A 162 -19.91 32.49 -3.25
C GLY A 162 -19.38 32.57 -4.69
N GLN A 163 -18.61 31.58 -5.16
CA GLN A 163 -18.21 31.51 -6.57
C GLN A 163 -19.30 30.92 -7.46
N LYS A 164 -19.30 31.33 -8.73
CA LYS A 164 -20.24 30.85 -9.75
C LYS A 164 -19.85 29.45 -10.21
N VAL A 165 -20.85 28.60 -10.42
CA VAL A 165 -20.66 27.20 -10.83
C VAL A 165 -20.60 27.10 -12.35
N GLU A 166 -19.42 27.25 -12.93
CA GLU A 166 -19.23 27.17 -14.40
C GLU A 166 -18.06 26.27 -14.81
N PRO A 167 -18.23 24.94 -14.79
CA PRO A 167 -17.22 24.03 -15.34
C PRO A 167 -16.97 24.29 -16.83
N GLY A 168 -15.70 24.30 -17.23
CA GLY A 168 -15.26 24.49 -18.62
C GLY A 168 -15.38 23.25 -19.51
N PHE A 169 -16.17 22.25 -19.10
CA PHE A 169 -16.36 20.98 -19.80
C PHE A 169 -17.84 20.57 -19.74
N ALA A 170 -18.22 19.66 -20.66
CA ALA A 170 -19.59 19.14 -20.73
C ALA A 170 -19.86 18.10 -19.64
N GLY A 171 -21.15 17.94 -19.30
CA GLY A 171 -21.64 16.93 -18.37
C GLY A 171 -22.03 15.62 -19.06
N PRO A 172 -22.59 14.65 -18.32
CA PRO A 172 -22.96 14.75 -16.90
C PRO A 172 -21.74 14.86 -15.97
N TYR A 173 -21.94 15.32 -14.74
CA TYR A 173 -20.87 15.65 -13.79
C TYR A 173 -20.84 14.71 -12.59
N ALA A 174 -19.64 14.48 -12.08
CA ALA A 174 -19.40 14.08 -10.70
C ALA A 174 -19.16 15.34 -9.86
N VAL A 175 -19.91 15.51 -8.77
CA VAL A 175 -19.86 16.66 -7.86
C VAL A 175 -19.55 16.14 -6.46
N LYS A 176 -18.44 16.55 -5.85
CA LYS A 176 -17.97 16.02 -4.55
C LYS A 176 -17.37 17.10 -3.68
N LEU A 177 -17.37 16.93 -2.35
CA LEU A 177 -16.53 17.78 -1.50
C LEU A 177 -15.06 17.55 -1.85
N ALA A 178 -14.28 18.60 -2.03
CA ALA A 178 -12.91 18.50 -2.55
C ALA A 178 -11.95 17.97 -1.47
N ASP A 179 -11.91 18.64 -0.33
CA ASP A 179 -10.92 18.46 0.73
C ASP A 179 -11.50 17.67 1.91
N VAL A 180 -12.15 16.56 1.60
CA VAL A 180 -12.75 15.65 2.58
C VAL A 180 -12.38 14.21 2.19
N PRO A 181 -11.76 13.40 3.07
CA PRO A 181 -11.56 11.97 2.82
C PRO A 181 -12.84 11.17 3.11
N HIS A 182 -12.91 9.90 2.70
CA HIS A 182 -14.06 8.99 2.98
C HIS A 182 -15.46 9.52 2.61
N ARG A 183 -15.53 10.36 1.57
CA ARG A 183 -16.72 11.13 1.17
C ARG A 183 -17.96 10.32 0.90
N THR A 184 -17.81 9.11 0.36
CA THR A 184 -18.93 8.23 0.03
C THR A 184 -19.76 7.89 1.27
N GLU A 185 -19.11 7.69 2.41
CA GLU A 185 -19.79 7.34 3.68
C GLU A 185 -20.62 8.50 4.22
N LEU A 186 -20.23 9.74 3.89
CA LEU A 186 -20.95 10.97 4.25
C LEU A 186 -22.00 11.37 3.20
N GLY A 187 -22.14 10.61 2.10
CA GLY A 187 -22.95 11.02 0.95
C GLY A 187 -22.40 12.28 0.25
N ALA A 188 -21.14 12.62 0.46
CA ALA A 188 -20.48 13.84 -0.05
C ALA A 188 -19.98 13.69 -1.50
N ILE A 189 -20.70 12.89 -2.30
CA ILE A 189 -20.49 12.69 -3.74
C ILE A 189 -21.86 12.52 -4.39
N ALA A 190 -22.13 13.30 -5.45
CA ALA A 190 -23.23 13.13 -6.37
C ALA A 190 -22.69 12.80 -7.77
N LEU A 191 -23.16 11.71 -8.37
CA LEU A 191 -22.77 11.25 -9.69
C LEU A 191 -23.90 11.47 -10.71
N ASP A 192 -23.54 11.47 -11.99
CA ASP A 192 -24.47 11.61 -13.11
C ASP A 192 -25.33 12.88 -13.07
N VAL A 193 -24.75 13.98 -12.57
CA VAL A 193 -25.46 15.26 -12.40
C VAL A 193 -25.57 15.98 -13.74
N GLY A 194 -26.80 16.27 -14.18
CA GLY A 194 -27.06 17.08 -15.35
C GLY A 194 -26.67 18.55 -15.16
N ARG A 195 -26.45 19.30 -16.24
CA ARG A 195 -26.08 20.72 -16.16
C ARG A 195 -27.14 21.57 -15.43
N ASP A 196 -28.42 21.28 -15.64
CA ASP A 196 -29.53 22.02 -15.01
C ASP A 196 -29.63 21.76 -13.49
N ASP A 197 -29.06 20.64 -13.01
CA ASP A 197 -29.08 20.24 -11.60
C ASP A 197 -27.78 20.60 -10.86
N LEU A 198 -26.79 21.12 -11.57
CA LEU A 198 -25.44 21.29 -11.06
C LEU A 198 -25.35 22.26 -9.88
N GLU A 199 -26.05 23.40 -9.94
CA GLU A 199 -26.06 24.37 -8.83
C GLU A 199 -26.70 23.77 -7.56
N ARG A 200 -27.75 22.96 -7.74
CA ARG A 200 -28.41 22.27 -6.62
C ARG A 200 -27.46 21.23 -6.00
N ALA A 201 -26.80 20.41 -6.81
CA ALA A 201 -25.84 19.44 -6.32
C ALA A 201 -24.68 20.10 -5.54
N VAL A 202 -24.17 21.25 -6.01
CA VAL A 202 -23.16 22.02 -5.28
C VAL A 202 -23.70 22.53 -3.93
N ALA A 203 -24.93 23.02 -3.89
CA ALA A 203 -25.57 23.45 -2.65
C ALA A 203 -25.76 22.29 -1.66
N ASP A 204 -26.16 21.11 -2.15
CA ASP A 204 -26.33 19.90 -1.33
C ASP A 204 -24.99 19.47 -0.70
N MET A 205 -23.89 19.48 -1.47
CA MET A 205 -22.54 19.20 -0.94
C MET A 205 -22.15 20.17 0.17
N ARG A 206 -22.43 21.47 0.01
CA ARG A 206 -22.14 22.48 1.04
C ARG A 206 -22.98 22.30 2.29
N ALA A 207 -24.25 21.92 2.15
CA ALA A 207 -25.09 21.61 3.30
C ALA A 207 -24.52 20.44 4.12
N ILE A 208 -24.02 19.40 3.45
CA ILE A 208 -23.30 18.29 4.10
C ILE A 208 -22.04 18.81 4.80
N ALA A 209 -21.23 19.62 4.13
CA ALA A 209 -20.02 20.19 4.75
C ALA A 209 -20.34 20.98 6.03
N GLN A 210 -21.35 21.86 5.99
CA GLN A 210 -21.78 22.66 7.14
C GLN A 210 -22.31 21.80 8.29
N GLN A 211 -23.11 20.79 7.99
CA GLN A 211 -23.66 19.87 9.00
C GLN A 211 -22.55 19.15 9.78
N HIS A 212 -21.43 18.86 9.12
CA HIS A 212 -20.32 18.10 9.68
C HIS A 212 -19.10 18.98 10.07
N GLY A 213 -19.17 20.30 9.89
CA GLY A 213 -18.06 21.22 10.17
C GLY A 213 -16.84 21.02 9.27
N LEU A 214 -17.06 20.59 8.02
CA LEU A 214 -16.04 20.27 7.02
C LEU A 214 -15.77 21.46 6.08
N PRO A 215 -14.64 21.45 5.33
CA PRO A 215 -14.42 22.41 4.25
C PRO A 215 -15.53 22.39 3.19
N GLU A 216 -15.97 23.57 2.75
CA GLU A 216 -17.10 23.74 1.81
C GLU A 216 -16.69 23.75 0.33
N THR A 217 -15.40 23.65 0.01
CA THR A 217 -14.92 23.64 -1.38
C THR A 217 -15.43 22.38 -2.10
N VAL A 218 -16.11 22.59 -3.23
CA VAL A 218 -16.69 21.50 -4.04
C VAL A 218 -15.84 21.29 -5.30
N ALA A 219 -15.47 20.05 -5.58
CA ALA A 219 -14.84 19.64 -6.84
C ALA A 219 -15.89 19.09 -7.81
N ILE A 220 -15.82 19.53 -9.06
CA ILE A 220 -16.68 19.11 -10.16
C ILE A 220 -15.79 18.51 -11.25
N GLN A 221 -16.16 17.35 -11.76
CA GLN A 221 -15.46 16.63 -12.84
C GLN A 221 -16.48 16.10 -13.86
N PRO A 222 -16.13 15.90 -15.14
CA PRO A 222 -17.00 15.20 -16.07
C PRO A 222 -17.12 13.72 -15.68
N MET A 223 -18.29 13.14 -15.87
CA MET A 223 -18.48 11.70 -15.76
C MET A 223 -17.64 11.00 -16.84
N THR A 224 -16.76 10.11 -16.40
CA THR A 224 -15.86 9.38 -17.29
C THR A 224 -16.31 7.93 -17.35
N ALA A 225 -16.59 7.45 -18.56
CA ALA A 225 -16.91 6.04 -18.77
C ALA A 225 -15.66 5.18 -18.54
N ALA A 226 -15.77 4.20 -17.64
CA ALA A 226 -14.68 3.28 -17.31
C ALA A 226 -15.09 1.84 -17.61
N ARG A 227 -14.15 1.07 -18.16
CA ARG A 227 -14.26 -0.40 -18.34
C ARG A 227 -13.62 -1.17 -17.20
N GLY A 228 -12.97 -0.48 -16.27
CA GLY A 228 -12.31 -1.04 -15.11
C GLY A 228 -11.72 0.05 -14.22
N GLU A 229 -11.35 -0.36 -13.02
CA GLU A 229 -10.75 0.52 -12.03
C GLU A 229 -9.46 -0.14 -11.52
N LEU A 230 -8.46 0.68 -11.28
CA LEU A 230 -7.21 0.31 -10.62
C LEU A 230 -7.06 1.15 -9.36
N LEU A 231 -6.33 0.61 -8.40
CA LEU A 231 -5.79 1.36 -7.28
C LEU A 231 -4.28 1.45 -7.48
N VAL A 232 -3.74 2.66 -7.46
CA VAL A 232 -2.29 2.86 -7.44
C VAL A 232 -1.95 3.78 -6.28
N GLY A 233 -0.98 3.39 -5.48
CA GLY A 233 -0.62 4.14 -4.28
C GLY A 233 0.87 4.20 -4.01
N ILE A 234 1.22 5.03 -3.05
CA ILE A 234 2.57 5.17 -2.51
C ILE A 234 2.50 4.93 -1.02
N GLU A 235 3.32 4.01 -0.53
CA GLU A 235 3.59 3.81 0.89
C GLU A 235 4.93 4.46 1.22
N GLY A 236 4.89 5.61 1.87
CA GLY A 236 6.05 6.44 2.14
C GLY A 236 6.81 6.06 3.42
N ARG A 237 6.23 5.29 4.35
CA ARG A 237 6.83 4.93 5.65
C ARG A 237 7.43 3.53 5.73
N SER A 238 7.46 2.80 4.62
CA SER A 238 8.07 1.48 4.55
C SER A 238 9.57 1.53 4.94
N GLU A 239 10.00 0.55 5.75
CA GLU A 239 11.40 0.36 6.13
C GLU A 239 12.31 0.04 4.94
N LEU A 240 11.73 -0.43 3.83
CA LEU A 240 12.43 -0.71 2.57
C LEU A 240 12.67 0.56 1.74
N GLY A 241 12.26 1.73 2.24
CA GLY A 241 12.14 2.96 1.46
C GLY A 241 10.74 3.12 0.85
N PRO A 242 10.49 4.21 0.11
CA PRO A 242 9.19 4.46 -0.49
C PRO A 242 8.80 3.32 -1.44
N MET A 243 7.54 2.92 -1.42
CA MET A 243 7.02 1.83 -2.24
C MET A 243 5.90 2.34 -3.14
N VAL A 244 5.84 1.87 -4.39
CA VAL A 244 4.66 1.98 -5.25
C VAL A 244 3.84 0.71 -5.12
N VAL A 245 2.52 0.86 -4.95
CA VAL A 245 1.55 -0.22 -4.81
C VAL A 245 0.58 -0.20 -5.99
N LEU A 246 0.31 -1.36 -6.57
CA LEU A 246 -0.71 -1.57 -7.59
C LEU A 246 -1.74 -2.57 -7.08
N GLY A 247 -3.02 -2.28 -7.32
CA GLY A 247 -4.13 -3.18 -7.07
C GLY A 247 -5.24 -3.00 -8.11
N ILE A 248 -6.15 -3.98 -8.18
CA ILE A 248 -7.40 -3.84 -8.94
C ILE A 248 -8.39 -3.05 -8.09
N GLY A 249 -9.06 -2.05 -8.67
CA GLY A 249 -10.05 -1.15 -8.05
C GLY A 249 -11.50 -1.65 -8.15
N GLY A 250 -12.42 -0.90 -7.56
CA GLY A 250 -13.87 -1.17 -7.55
C GLY A 250 -14.28 -2.38 -6.71
N ILE A 251 -15.47 -2.94 -6.99
CA ILE A 251 -16.02 -4.13 -6.30
C ILE A 251 -15.04 -5.32 -6.30
N LEU A 252 -14.15 -5.39 -7.28
CA LEU A 252 -13.18 -6.47 -7.41
C LEU A 252 -12.06 -6.41 -6.35
N VAL A 253 -11.78 -5.25 -5.74
CA VAL A 253 -10.81 -5.11 -4.64
C VAL A 253 -11.22 -6.00 -3.48
N GLU A 254 -12.47 -5.85 -3.01
CA GLU A 254 -12.99 -6.49 -1.81
C GLU A 254 -13.06 -8.01 -1.96
N VAL A 255 -13.18 -8.50 -3.20
CA VAL A 255 -13.29 -9.92 -3.50
C VAL A 255 -11.94 -10.58 -3.75
N LEU A 256 -11.00 -9.87 -4.39
CA LEU A 256 -9.72 -10.45 -4.83
C LEU A 256 -8.55 -10.17 -3.87
N GLU A 257 -8.61 -9.09 -3.09
CA GLU A 257 -7.56 -8.64 -2.16
C GLU A 257 -6.13 -8.70 -2.76
N ARG A 258 -6.01 -8.50 -4.08
CA ARG A 258 -4.75 -8.66 -4.80
C ARG A 258 -4.07 -7.31 -4.97
N VAL A 259 -2.94 -7.18 -4.27
CA VAL A 259 -2.05 -6.03 -4.35
C VAL A 259 -0.62 -6.50 -4.56
N GLY A 260 0.15 -5.72 -5.31
CA GLY A 260 1.58 -5.94 -5.53
C GLY A 260 2.33 -4.63 -5.29
N GLY A 261 3.60 -4.73 -4.90
CA GLY A 261 4.42 -3.57 -4.57
C GLY A 261 5.82 -3.63 -5.16
N ARG A 262 6.41 -2.46 -5.41
CA ARG A 262 7.81 -2.30 -5.83
C ARG A 262 8.47 -1.13 -5.08
N PRO A 263 9.74 -1.25 -4.67
CA PRO A 263 10.50 -0.10 -4.16
C PRO A 263 10.60 0.99 -5.22
N ALA A 264 10.54 2.24 -4.79
CA ALA A 264 10.74 3.41 -5.62
C ALA A 264 12.16 3.99 -5.47
N PRO A 265 12.73 4.57 -6.55
CA PRO A 265 12.19 4.61 -7.91
C PRO A 265 12.26 3.22 -8.57
N LEU A 266 11.30 2.92 -9.46
CA LEU A 266 11.25 1.65 -10.20
C LEU A 266 11.46 1.87 -11.69
N THR A 267 12.07 0.89 -12.35
CA THR A 267 12.29 0.91 -13.80
C THR A 267 11.05 0.44 -14.56
N HIS A 268 11.01 0.68 -15.87
CA HIS A 268 9.96 0.11 -16.74
C HIS A 268 9.91 -1.43 -16.65
N THR A 269 11.06 -2.10 -16.51
CA THR A 269 11.10 -3.56 -16.32
C THR A 269 10.44 -3.99 -15.02
N ASP A 270 10.67 -3.25 -13.92
CA ASP A 270 10.02 -3.53 -12.64
C ASP A 270 8.51 -3.31 -12.70
N ALA A 271 8.07 -2.27 -13.42
CA ALA A 271 6.65 -1.97 -13.64
C ALA A 271 5.95 -3.06 -14.46
N VAL A 272 6.54 -3.51 -15.58
CA VAL A 272 6.00 -4.63 -16.37
C VAL A 272 5.92 -5.90 -15.53
N ALA A 273 6.98 -6.21 -14.77
CA ALA A 273 6.99 -7.37 -13.88
C ALA A 273 5.90 -7.28 -12.81
N LEU A 274 5.62 -6.09 -12.28
CA LEU A 274 4.52 -5.87 -11.32
C LEU A 274 3.15 -6.10 -11.98
N ILE A 275 2.94 -5.60 -13.20
CA ILE A 275 1.69 -5.80 -13.95
C ILE A 275 1.47 -7.29 -14.25
N ASP A 276 2.52 -8.02 -14.62
CA ASP A 276 2.46 -9.45 -14.93
C ASP A 276 2.04 -10.31 -13.73
N GLU A 277 2.22 -9.83 -12.49
CA GLU A 277 1.66 -10.50 -11.31
C GLU A 277 0.13 -10.56 -11.32
N PHE A 278 -0.54 -9.75 -12.13
CA PHE A 278 -2.01 -9.71 -12.26
C PHE A 278 -2.51 -10.48 -13.49
N ARG A 279 -1.63 -11.15 -14.24
CA ARG A 279 -1.96 -11.80 -15.52
C ARG A 279 -3.10 -12.81 -15.46
N ASP A 280 -3.21 -13.50 -14.33
CA ASP A 280 -4.22 -14.55 -14.14
C ASP A 280 -5.64 -13.99 -14.04
N LEU A 281 -5.77 -12.68 -13.78
CA LEU A 281 -7.07 -12.05 -13.62
C LEU A 281 -7.85 -11.90 -14.94
N ARG A 282 -7.22 -12.14 -16.10
CA ARG A 282 -7.75 -12.07 -17.48
C ARG A 282 -8.40 -10.74 -17.90
N LEU A 283 -9.00 -9.99 -16.97
CA LEU A 283 -9.67 -8.71 -17.14
C LEU A 283 -8.73 -7.67 -17.74
N MET A 284 -7.50 -7.57 -17.21
CA MET A 284 -6.48 -6.65 -17.69
C MET A 284 -5.94 -7.01 -19.09
N HIS A 285 -6.02 -8.29 -19.46
CA HIS A 285 -5.44 -8.83 -20.70
C HIS A 285 -6.48 -9.11 -21.79
N GLY A 286 -7.74 -8.74 -21.55
CA GLY A 286 -8.86 -9.05 -22.43
C GLY A 286 -9.49 -10.41 -22.14
N TYR A 287 -10.81 -10.45 -22.12
CA TYR A 287 -11.59 -11.68 -21.96
C TYR A 287 -12.80 -11.68 -22.90
N ARG A 288 -13.01 -12.80 -23.61
CA ARG A 288 -14.15 -13.01 -24.53
C ARG A 288 -14.41 -11.85 -25.50
N GLY A 289 -13.35 -11.35 -26.13
CA GLY A 289 -13.45 -10.29 -27.14
C GLY A 289 -13.38 -8.87 -26.60
N SER A 290 -13.23 -8.67 -25.27
CA SER A 290 -12.85 -7.37 -24.74
C SER A 290 -11.39 -7.04 -25.09
N GLU A 291 -11.12 -5.78 -25.38
CA GLU A 291 -9.75 -5.31 -25.54
C GLU A 291 -8.99 -5.41 -24.22
N PRO A 292 -7.67 -5.68 -24.26
CA PRO A 292 -6.79 -5.50 -23.12
C PRO A 292 -6.83 -4.06 -22.61
N TRP A 293 -6.50 -3.89 -21.33
CA TRP A 293 -6.27 -2.57 -20.77
C TRP A 293 -4.99 -1.95 -21.35
N HIS A 294 -4.77 -0.66 -21.07
CA HIS A 294 -3.62 0.10 -21.54
C HIS A 294 -2.34 -0.26 -20.76
N LEU A 295 -1.87 -1.50 -20.86
CA LEU A 295 -0.79 -2.04 -20.01
C LEU A 295 0.56 -1.33 -20.20
N ALA A 296 0.87 -0.91 -21.43
CA ALA A 296 2.07 -0.11 -21.69
C ALA A 296 1.99 1.26 -20.99
N GLN A 297 0.84 1.94 -21.12
CA GLN A 297 0.59 3.18 -20.41
C GLN A 297 0.64 2.97 -18.88
N LEU A 298 0.09 1.88 -18.37
CA LEU A 298 0.16 1.55 -16.95
C LEU A 298 1.61 1.40 -16.47
N ALA A 299 2.49 0.77 -17.26
CA ALA A 299 3.90 0.66 -16.93
C ALA A 299 4.58 2.03 -16.84
N ASP A 300 4.30 2.92 -17.81
CA ASP A 300 4.80 4.30 -17.79
C ASP A 300 4.28 5.09 -16.59
N LEU A 301 3.00 4.93 -16.25
CA LEU A 301 2.41 5.55 -15.06
C LEU A 301 3.07 5.06 -13.78
N LEU A 302 3.29 3.75 -13.63
CA LEU A 302 3.96 3.18 -12.46
C LEU A 302 5.38 3.74 -12.31
N VAL A 303 6.13 3.90 -13.41
CA VAL A 303 7.43 4.61 -13.38
C VAL A 303 7.26 6.06 -12.91
N GLY A 304 6.23 6.76 -13.39
CA GLY A 304 5.85 8.10 -12.92
C GLY A 304 5.57 8.14 -11.42
N PHE A 305 4.79 7.19 -10.89
CA PHE A 305 4.55 7.02 -9.45
C PHE A 305 5.85 6.73 -8.69
N GLY A 306 6.78 5.96 -9.25
CA GLY A 306 8.09 5.72 -8.64
C GLY A 306 8.93 6.98 -8.53
N HIS A 307 8.94 7.81 -9.58
CA HIS A 307 9.58 9.11 -9.54
C HIS A 307 8.91 10.04 -8.53
N LEU A 308 7.57 10.06 -8.46
CA LEU A 308 6.83 10.84 -7.47
C LEU A 308 7.20 10.40 -6.05
N ALA A 309 7.13 9.09 -5.78
CA ALA A 309 7.44 8.50 -4.49
C ALA A 309 8.88 8.82 -4.04
N ALA A 310 9.86 8.69 -4.93
CA ALA A 310 11.26 9.00 -4.65
C ALA A 310 11.48 10.51 -4.45
N ALA A 311 10.95 11.36 -5.34
CA ALA A 311 11.12 12.82 -5.28
C ALA A 311 10.49 13.42 -4.01
N CYS A 312 9.36 12.89 -3.58
CA CYS A 312 8.55 13.45 -2.51
C CYS A 312 8.68 12.68 -1.18
N HIS A 313 9.55 11.66 -1.11
CA HIS A 313 9.74 10.81 0.07
C HIS A 313 10.01 11.60 1.36
N GLY A 314 10.62 12.78 1.27
CA GLY A 314 10.89 13.61 2.45
C GLY A 314 9.64 14.06 3.22
N TRP A 315 8.47 14.09 2.58
CA TRP A 315 7.25 14.65 3.17
C TRP A 315 5.96 13.89 2.86
N ILE A 316 5.93 12.99 1.86
CA ILE A 316 4.77 12.11 1.64
C ILE A 316 4.78 10.99 2.69
N GLU A 317 3.65 10.82 3.35
CA GLU A 317 3.38 9.66 4.20
C GLU A 317 2.72 8.55 3.38
N SER A 318 1.63 8.88 2.70
CA SER A 318 0.98 8.00 1.72
C SER A 318 0.33 8.80 0.60
N LEU A 319 0.15 8.19 -0.56
CA LEU A 319 -0.66 8.72 -1.65
C LEU A 319 -1.52 7.59 -2.19
N ASP A 320 -2.83 7.78 -2.24
CA ASP A 320 -3.76 6.79 -2.78
C ASP A 320 -4.51 7.41 -3.96
N VAL A 321 -4.32 6.86 -5.16
CA VAL A 321 -5.13 7.18 -6.35
C VAL A 321 -6.19 6.11 -6.50
N ASN A 322 -7.41 6.46 -6.11
CA ASN A 322 -8.52 5.53 -6.06
C ASN A 322 -9.86 6.19 -6.43
N PRO A 323 -10.44 5.91 -7.62
CA PRO A 323 -9.91 5.02 -8.65
C PRO A 323 -8.96 5.71 -9.63
N LEU A 324 -8.01 4.94 -10.15
CA LEU A 324 -7.42 5.16 -11.48
C LEU A 324 -8.33 4.47 -12.49
N LEU A 325 -9.11 5.23 -13.24
CA LEU A 325 -10.07 4.70 -14.20
C LEU A 325 -9.37 4.19 -15.46
N VAL A 326 -9.80 3.02 -15.92
CA VAL A 326 -9.45 2.48 -17.22
C VAL A 326 -10.54 2.87 -18.21
N THR A 327 -10.24 3.77 -19.13
CA THR A 327 -11.17 4.26 -20.14
C THR A 327 -10.88 3.60 -21.50
N GLU A 328 -11.67 3.96 -22.51
CA GLU A 328 -11.38 3.61 -23.90
C GLU A 328 -10.05 4.24 -24.35
N ASP A 329 -9.82 5.51 -24.02
CA ASP A 329 -8.68 6.30 -24.50
C ASP A 329 -7.41 6.20 -23.63
N GLY A 330 -7.51 5.70 -22.40
CA GLY A 330 -6.34 5.63 -21.52
C GLY A 330 -6.64 5.32 -20.07
N LEU A 331 -5.73 5.75 -19.21
CA LEU A 331 -5.82 5.69 -17.76
C LEU A 331 -5.94 7.11 -17.21
N VAL A 332 -6.89 7.34 -16.30
CA VAL A 332 -7.14 8.68 -15.74
C VAL A 332 -7.44 8.61 -14.25
N ALA A 333 -6.69 9.40 -13.47
CA ALA A 333 -6.94 9.59 -12.05
C ALA A 333 -8.12 10.54 -11.87
N VAL A 334 -9.20 10.08 -11.24
CA VAL A 334 -10.33 10.95 -10.90
C VAL A 334 -10.30 11.39 -9.44
N ASP A 335 -9.47 10.75 -8.63
CA ASP A 335 -9.36 11.05 -7.21
C ASP A 335 -7.98 10.70 -6.66
N ALA A 336 -7.55 11.46 -5.66
CA ALA A 336 -6.32 11.18 -4.94
C ALA A 336 -6.36 11.72 -3.52
N LEU A 337 -5.83 10.94 -2.59
CA LEU A 337 -5.61 11.35 -1.20
C LEU A 337 -4.10 11.28 -0.90
N CYS A 338 -3.46 12.42 -0.73
CA CYS A 338 -2.04 12.51 -0.40
C CYS A 338 -1.85 12.90 1.06
N ILE A 339 -1.61 11.93 1.94
CA ILE A 339 -1.26 12.20 3.33
C ILE A 339 0.19 12.65 3.42
N VAL A 340 0.43 13.71 4.17
CA VAL A 340 1.76 14.26 4.39
C VAL A 340 2.24 13.94 5.80
N ARG A 341 3.56 13.76 5.95
CA ARG A 341 4.21 13.57 7.25
C ARG A 341 4.05 14.84 8.08
N ASP A 342 3.79 14.67 9.37
CA ASP A 342 3.96 15.78 10.31
C ASP A 342 5.45 16.10 10.41
N THR A 343 5.84 17.30 10.01
CA THR A 343 7.24 17.78 10.08
C THR A 343 7.72 18.05 11.51
N GLU A 344 6.88 17.86 12.52
CA GLU A 344 7.29 17.87 13.93
C GLU A 344 7.86 16.50 14.31
N GLY A 345 9.13 16.23 13.99
CA GLY A 345 9.77 15.01 14.52
C GLY A 345 11.07 14.55 13.88
N ILE A 346 11.48 15.11 12.73
CA ILE A 346 12.80 14.82 12.18
C ILE A 346 13.78 15.85 12.75
N ARG A 347 14.31 15.55 13.94
CA ARG A 347 15.52 16.18 14.48
C ARG A 347 16.63 15.16 14.58
#